data_AF-A0A1H4GDB0-F1
#
_entry.id   AF-A0A1H4GDB0-F1
#
_cell.length_a   1.000
_cell.length_b   1.000
_cell.length_c   1.000
_cell.angle_alpha   90.00
_cell.angle_beta   90.00
_cell.angle_gamma   90.00
#
_symmetry.space_group_name_H-M   'P 1'
#
loop_
_entity.id
_entity.type
_entity.pdbx_description
1 polymer ?
#
loop_
_entity_poly.entity_id
_entity_poly.type
_entity_poly.pdbx_seq_one_letter_code
_entity_poly.pdbx_strand_id
1 'polypeptide(L)'
;MENHNGHSYAAFKRKAREHQVLFREKELGVDYCVYPNVLKSSDAQKGLVFFEGFREEILAELKKPVPKTSSAPSGQMLTNLLRSEHIPYNIFFPMIHDLNGCKKLFNLIIGEERISIVLEIIIEHHPEPIEKYLSDHTAFDVYISYLDTENNHCGIGIEVKYTEKEYPLKEGTNEYAHVKDDNGQTCLFPNYLNATINSHYFKEDVSHDKLVSNKYRQIWRNHILGASMVLNGDIKHFTSITVYPKSNVHFSIDAMPGYIELLSPEGRKSFKPLTYEELFKLMDEQLNVENKTDWISYLKRRYLF
;
A
#
# COMPACT_ATOMS: atom_id res chain seq x y z
N MET A 1 6.82 24.63 17.80
CA MET A 1 7.28 23.27 17.47
C MET A 1 7.78 23.30 16.04
N GLU A 2 8.99 23.79 15.87
CA GLU A 2 9.61 24.10 14.59
C GLU A 2 10.12 22.83 13.89
N ASN A 3 9.86 22.71 12.59
CA ASN A 3 10.61 22.05 11.49
C ASN A 3 11.46 20.77 11.68
N HIS A 4 11.53 20.14 12.86
CA HIS A 4 12.34 18.95 13.11
C HIS A 4 11.93 17.76 12.24
N ASN A 5 10.62 17.60 11.99
CA ASN A 5 10.11 16.55 11.11
C ASN A 5 10.44 16.78 9.63
N GLY A 6 10.53 18.04 9.18
CA GLY A 6 10.91 18.37 7.81
C GLY A 6 12.38 18.05 7.53
N HIS A 7 13.28 18.39 8.46
CA HIS A 7 14.69 18.08 8.35
C HIS A 7 14.97 16.58 8.43
N SER A 8 14.27 15.84 9.30
CA SER A 8 14.44 14.38 9.41
C SER A 8 13.94 13.64 8.17
N TYR A 9 12.80 14.05 7.59
CA TYR A 9 12.30 13.46 6.35
C TYR A 9 13.21 13.76 5.15
N ALA A 10 13.73 14.99 5.03
CA ALA A 10 14.69 15.33 3.98
C ALA A 10 15.97 14.48 4.09
N ALA A 11 16.46 14.23 5.31
CA ALA A 11 17.59 13.35 5.56
C ALA A 11 17.27 11.89 5.19
N PHE A 12 16.08 11.38 5.56
CA PHE A 12 15.61 10.06 5.16
C PHE A 12 15.56 9.92 3.63
N LYS A 13 14.96 10.88 2.91
CA LYS A 13 14.82 10.83 1.46
C LYS A 13 16.17 10.86 0.75
N ARG A 14 17.15 11.60 1.28
CA ARG A 14 18.53 11.59 0.77
C ARG A 14 19.17 10.21 0.94
N LYS A 15 19.07 9.61 2.12
CA LYS A 15 19.58 8.25 2.38
C LYS A 15 18.91 7.20 1.47
N ALA A 16 17.60 7.29 1.29
CA ALA A 16 16.87 6.41 0.38
C ALA A 16 17.43 6.51 -1.04
N ARG A 17 17.62 7.74 -1.54
CA ARG A 17 18.21 7.97 -2.87
C ARG A 17 19.61 7.38 -2.98
N GLU A 18 20.49 7.65 -2.02
CA GLU A 18 21.86 7.12 -1.99
C GLU A 18 21.85 5.59 -2.01
N HIS A 19 21.02 4.97 -1.18
CA HIS A 19 20.86 3.52 -1.13
C HIS A 19 20.40 2.93 -2.47
N GLN A 20 19.40 3.54 -3.12
CA GLN A 20 18.91 3.08 -4.43
C GLN A 20 19.93 3.25 -5.56
N VAL A 21 20.78 4.29 -5.48
CA VAL A 21 21.91 4.46 -6.42
C VAL A 21 22.94 3.36 -6.21
N LEU A 22 23.32 3.08 -4.96
CA LEU A 22 24.26 2.00 -4.64
C LEU A 22 23.73 0.64 -5.07
N PHE A 23 22.44 0.38 -4.87
CA PHE A 23 21.78 -0.84 -5.35
C PHE A 23 21.91 -0.97 -6.87
N ARG A 24 21.59 0.08 -7.63
CA ARG A 24 21.74 0.08 -9.09
C ARG A 24 23.17 -0.21 -9.52
N GLU A 25 24.15 0.44 -8.89
CA GLU A 25 25.56 0.33 -9.29
C GLU A 25 26.18 -1.01 -8.92
N LYS A 26 25.89 -1.51 -7.71
CA LYS A 26 26.59 -2.67 -7.13
C LYS A 26 25.85 -3.98 -7.33
N GLU A 27 24.51 -3.96 -7.25
CA GLU A 27 23.69 -5.16 -7.37
C GLU A 27 23.22 -5.37 -8.81
N LEU A 28 22.74 -4.32 -9.48
CA LEU A 28 22.29 -4.43 -10.87
C LEU A 28 23.42 -4.27 -11.89
N GLY A 29 24.48 -3.53 -11.54
CA GLY A 29 25.62 -3.30 -12.44
C GLY A 29 25.27 -2.52 -13.71
N VAL A 30 24.24 -1.68 -13.68
CA VAL A 30 23.73 -0.94 -14.86
C VAL A 30 23.88 0.56 -14.71
N ASP A 31 23.88 1.25 -15.85
CA ASP A 31 23.94 2.72 -15.93
C ASP A 31 22.56 3.37 -15.72
N TYR A 32 22.51 4.69 -15.54
CA TYR A 32 21.26 5.43 -15.30
C TYR A 32 20.84 6.26 -16.53
N CYS A 33 19.59 6.76 -16.49
CA CYS A 33 19.06 7.67 -17.49
C CYS A 33 19.46 9.13 -17.14
N VAL A 34 18.49 9.99 -16.85
CA VAL A 34 18.75 11.40 -16.45
C VAL A 34 19.11 11.50 -14.97
N TYR A 35 18.42 10.72 -14.12
CA TYR A 35 18.62 10.74 -12.68
C TYR A 35 19.25 9.43 -12.19
N PRO A 36 20.20 9.46 -11.23
CA PRO A 36 20.93 8.26 -10.78
C PRO A 36 20.07 7.09 -10.25
N ASN A 37 18.85 7.37 -9.81
CA ASN A 37 17.87 6.38 -9.33
C ASN A 37 16.88 5.92 -10.42
N VAL A 38 17.08 6.33 -11.67
CA VAL A 38 16.20 6.01 -12.81
C VAL A 38 16.97 5.16 -13.80
N LEU A 39 16.51 3.93 -14.02
CA LEU A 39 17.08 3.01 -15.00
C LEU A 39 16.89 3.54 -16.43
N LYS A 40 17.80 3.14 -17.32
CA LYS A 40 17.59 3.32 -18.77
C LYS A 40 16.40 2.48 -19.22
N SER A 41 15.68 2.95 -20.25
CA SER A 41 14.52 2.22 -20.80
C SER A 41 14.86 0.80 -21.24
N SER A 42 16.07 0.57 -21.78
CA SER A 42 16.55 -0.75 -22.18
C SER A 42 16.70 -1.73 -21.00
N ASP A 43 17.03 -1.23 -19.81
CA ASP A 43 17.19 -2.04 -18.61
C ASP A 43 15.85 -2.22 -17.87
N ALA A 44 15.01 -1.18 -17.89
CA ALA A 44 13.63 -1.26 -17.42
C ALA A 44 12.80 -2.30 -18.20
N GLN A 45 12.95 -2.36 -19.52
CA GLN A 45 12.28 -3.36 -20.37
C GLN A 45 12.68 -4.81 -20.07
N LYS A 46 13.90 -5.01 -19.53
CA LYS A 46 14.34 -6.32 -19.04
C LYS A 46 13.73 -6.66 -17.68
N GLY A 47 13.04 -5.73 -17.01
CA GLY A 47 12.44 -5.95 -15.69
C GLY A 47 13.44 -5.93 -14.54
N LEU A 48 14.56 -5.21 -14.65
CA LEU A 48 15.61 -5.20 -13.60
C LEU A 48 15.16 -4.59 -12.26
N VAL A 49 14.00 -3.92 -12.21
CA VAL A 49 13.40 -3.48 -10.94
C VAL A 49 12.85 -4.65 -10.13
N PHE A 50 12.70 -5.83 -10.75
CA PHE A 50 12.14 -7.03 -10.12
C PHE A 50 13.23 -8.03 -9.73
N PHE A 51 12.96 -8.76 -8.66
CA PHE A 51 13.79 -9.89 -8.25
C PHE A 51 13.88 -10.93 -9.37
N GLU A 52 15.11 -11.39 -9.65
CA GLU A 52 15.40 -12.29 -10.77
C GLU A 52 14.58 -13.57 -10.76
N GLY A 53 14.41 -14.20 -9.58
CA GLY A 53 13.71 -15.47 -9.46
C GLY A 53 12.22 -15.44 -9.80
N PHE A 54 11.58 -14.25 -9.84
CA PHE A 54 10.17 -14.09 -10.25
C PHE A 54 9.99 -13.10 -11.40
N ARG A 55 11.09 -12.60 -11.98
CA ARG A 55 11.08 -11.50 -12.94
C ARG A 55 10.26 -11.83 -14.19
N GLU A 56 10.46 -13.02 -14.75
CA GLU A 56 9.76 -13.43 -15.97
C GLU A 56 8.26 -13.55 -15.75
N GLU A 57 7.83 -14.13 -14.63
CA GLU A 57 6.43 -14.26 -14.25
C GLU A 57 5.77 -12.89 -14.02
N ILE A 58 6.45 -12.00 -13.31
CA ILE A 58 5.98 -10.62 -13.11
C ILE A 58 5.85 -9.89 -14.46
N LEU A 59 6.84 -10.00 -15.35
CA LEU A 59 6.76 -9.38 -16.68
C LEU A 59 5.66 -9.98 -17.55
N ALA A 60 5.35 -11.27 -17.39
CA ALA A 60 4.22 -11.91 -18.06
C ALA A 60 2.89 -11.38 -17.51
N GLU A 61 2.77 -11.21 -16.19
CA GLU A 61 1.60 -10.63 -15.53
C GLU A 61 1.32 -9.21 -16.05
N LEU A 62 2.35 -8.37 -16.11
CA LEU A 62 2.24 -6.98 -16.57
C LEU A 62 1.85 -6.83 -18.05
N LYS A 63 1.98 -7.89 -18.85
CA LYS A 63 1.56 -7.90 -20.26
C LYS A 63 0.12 -8.35 -20.44
N LYS A 64 -0.52 -8.89 -19.40
CA LYS A 64 -1.94 -9.27 -19.48
C LYS A 64 -2.78 -8.02 -19.73
N PRO A 65 -3.89 -8.13 -20.48
CA PRO A 65 -4.82 -7.02 -20.64
C PRO A 65 -5.33 -6.57 -19.27
N VAL A 66 -5.07 -5.33 -18.92
CA VAL A 66 -5.66 -4.70 -17.72
C VAL A 66 -7.07 -4.23 -18.06
N PRO A 67 -8.05 -4.34 -17.15
CA PRO A 67 -9.36 -3.71 -17.32
C PRO A 67 -9.21 -2.23 -17.68
N LYS A 68 -10.14 -1.66 -18.44
CA LYS A 68 -10.09 -0.23 -18.87
C LYS A 68 -10.01 0.76 -17.70
N THR A 69 -10.39 0.32 -16.53
CA THR A 69 -10.50 1.05 -15.27
C THR A 69 -9.24 0.99 -14.41
N SER A 70 -8.35 0.03 -14.68
CA SER A 70 -7.03 -0.08 -14.04
C SER A 70 -6.01 0.79 -14.76
N SER A 71 -5.00 1.28 -14.04
CA SER A 71 -3.92 2.04 -14.66
C SER A 71 -2.98 1.07 -15.37
N ALA A 72 -2.68 1.31 -16.65
CA ALA A 72 -1.61 0.55 -17.30
C ALA A 72 -0.27 0.80 -16.58
N PRO A 73 0.59 -0.23 -16.44
CA PRO A 73 1.91 -0.08 -15.83
C PRO A 73 2.66 1.11 -16.44
N SER A 74 2.88 2.15 -15.64
CA SER A 74 3.54 3.35 -16.16
C SER A 74 5.02 3.06 -16.43
N GLY A 75 5.60 3.67 -17.48
CA GLY A 75 7.04 3.56 -17.72
C GLY A 75 7.90 4.00 -16.52
N GLN A 76 7.34 4.82 -15.62
CA GLN A 76 7.99 5.22 -14.39
C GLN A 76 8.03 4.12 -13.32
N MET A 77 7.04 3.23 -13.27
CA MET A 77 7.04 2.05 -12.38
C MET A 77 8.26 1.15 -12.68
N LEU A 78 8.56 0.95 -13.97
CA LEU A 78 9.65 0.08 -14.42
C LEU A 78 11.02 0.77 -14.43
N THR A 79 11.10 2.09 -14.25
CA THR A 79 12.36 2.83 -14.37
C THR A 79 12.81 3.46 -13.06
N ASN A 80 11.88 3.95 -12.22
CA ASN A 80 12.24 4.72 -11.03
C ASN A 80 12.33 3.83 -9.80
N LEU A 81 13.54 3.65 -9.28
CA LEU A 81 13.82 2.80 -8.13
C LEU A 81 13.26 3.35 -6.81
N LEU A 82 12.89 4.63 -6.73
CA LEU A 82 12.35 5.26 -5.51
C LEU A 82 10.82 5.21 -5.39
N ARG A 83 10.14 4.74 -6.43
CA ARG A 83 8.68 4.74 -6.57
C ARG A 83 8.09 3.47 -5.97
N SER A 84 6.98 3.54 -5.24
CA SER A 84 6.41 2.35 -4.59
C SER A 84 5.67 1.40 -5.55
N GLU A 85 5.30 1.82 -6.76
CA GLU A 85 4.39 1.07 -7.64
C GLU A 85 4.92 -0.30 -8.09
N HIS A 86 6.25 -0.50 -8.11
CA HIS A 86 6.85 -1.81 -8.43
C HIS A 86 6.98 -2.73 -7.21
N ILE A 87 6.80 -2.20 -6.01
CA ILE A 87 7.01 -2.94 -4.76
C ILE A 87 5.94 -4.01 -4.53
N PRO A 88 4.64 -3.78 -4.81
CA PRO A 88 3.62 -4.82 -4.76
C PRO A 88 4.00 -6.09 -5.52
N TYR A 89 4.55 -5.94 -6.73
CA TYR A 89 5.03 -7.07 -7.54
C TYR A 89 6.27 -7.75 -6.97
N ASN A 90 7.15 -7.03 -6.28
CA ASN A 90 8.33 -7.65 -5.67
C ASN A 90 8.02 -8.39 -4.36
N ILE A 91 7.02 -7.93 -3.60
CA ILE A 91 6.72 -8.46 -2.27
C ILE A 91 5.54 -9.44 -2.31
N PHE A 92 4.42 -9.08 -2.93
CA PHE A 92 3.17 -9.83 -2.77
C PHE A 92 2.85 -10.74 -3.94
N PHE A 93 3.28 -10.41 -5.16
CA PHE A 93 3.08 -11.31 -6.31
C PHE A 93 3.71 -12.70 -6.08
N PRO A 94 4.96 -12.84 -5.59
CA PRO A 94 5.54 -14.17 -5.36
C PRO A 94 4.84 -14.98 -4.27
N MET A 95 4.06 -14.35 -3.41
CA MET A 95 3.34 -15.02 -2.34
C MET A 95 2.23 -15.95 -2.86
N ILE A 96 1.77 -15.79 -4.12
CA ILE A 96 0.75 -16.65 -4.73
C ILE A 96 1.17 -18.13 -4.76
N HIS A 97 2.48 -18.41 -4.74
CA HIS A 97 3.02 -19.75 -4.75
C HIS A 97 2.95 -20.46 -3.38
N ASP A 98 2.56 -19.76 -2.30
CA ASP A 98 2.36 -20.35 -0.97
C ASP A 98 1.22 -19.67 -0.19
N LEU A 99 -0.01 -19.88 -0.64
CA LEU A 99 -1.21 -19.33 0.01
C LEU A 99 -1.41 -19.86 1.46
N ASN A 100 -0.88 -21.06 1.77
CA ASN A 100 -0.90 -21.59 3.14
C ASN A 100 0.07 -20.85 4.06
N GLY A 101 1.27 -20.52 3.58
CA GLY A 101 2.17 -19.61 4.27
C GLY A 101 1.57 -18.21 4.44
N CYS A 102 0.87 -17.70 3.41
CA CYS A 102 0.17 -16.42 3.48
C CYS A 102 -0.88 -16.40 4.59
N LYS A 103 -1.69 -17.45 4.71
CA LYS A 103 -2.65 -17.60 5.81
C LYS A 103 -1.95 -17.40 7.17
N LYS A 104 -0.86 -18.12 7.43
CA LYS A 104 -0.11 -18.04 8.69
C LYS A 104 0.45 -16.63 8.90
N LEU A 105 1.09 -16.08 7.86
CA LEU A 105 1.66 -14.74 7.86
C LEU A 105 0.63 -13.68 8.24
N PHE A 106 -0.53 -13.67 7.57
CA PHE A 106 -1.53 -12.63 7.78
C PHE A 106 -2.36 -12.84 9.05
N ASN A 107 -2.56 -14.07 9.55
CA ASN A 107 -3.10 -14.29 10.91
C ASN A 107 -2.20 -13.68 11.97
N LEU A 108 -0.87 -13.83 11.84
CA LEU A 108 0.10 -13.19 12.74
C LEU A 108 0.05 -11.66 12.67
N ILE A 109 -0.01 -11.09 11.46
CA ILE A 109 -0.08 -9.63 11.26
C ILE A 109 -1.39 -9.05 11.83
N ILE A 110 -2.52 -9.72 11.61
CA ILE A 110 -3.81 -9.31 12.17
C ILE A 110 -3.81 -9.46 13.70
N GLY A 111 -3.13 -10.50 14.20
CA GLY A 111 -3.08 -10.87 15.62
C GLY A 111 -4.24 -11.75 16.05
N GLU A 112 -4.86 -12.47 15.11
CA GLU A 112 -6.02 -13.34 15.33
C GLU A 112 -5.99 -14.49 14.31
N GLU A 113 -6.38 -15.70 14.73
CA GLU A 113 -6.59 -16.85 13.84
C GLU A 113 -7.92 -16.73 13.07
N ARG A 114 -8.06 -15.65 12.29
CA ARG A 114 -9.28 -15.32 11.56
C ARG A 114 -9.31 -15.93 10.16
N ILE A 115 -8.17 -15.94 9.47
CA ILE A 115 -8.05 -16.42 8.09
C ILE A 115 -8.05 -17.95 8.10
N SER A 116 -9.04 -18.56 7.45
CA SER A 116 -9.10 -20.00 7.25
C SER A 116 -8.40 -20.40 5.95
N ILE A 117 -8.69 -19.71 4.85
CA ILE A 117 -8.15 -19.99 3.51
C ILE A 117 -7.90 -18.66 2.80
N VAL A 118 -6.68 -18.43 2.31
CA VAL A 118 -6.41 -17.35 1.35
C VAL A 118 -6.84 -17.84 -0.03
N LEU A 119 -7.70 -17.07 -0.71
CA LEU A 119 -8.25 -17.43 -2.01
C LEU A 119 -7.38 -16.89 -3.14
N GLU A 120 -6.98 -15.62 -3.04
CA GLU A 120 -6.24 -14.92 -4.09
C GLU A 120 -5.51 -13.71 -3.52
N ILE A 121 -4.48 -13.29 -4.26
CA ILE A 121 -3.73 -12.06 -4.04
C ILE A 121 -3.77 -11.30 -5.37
N ILE A 122 -4.35 -10.11 -5.35
CA ILE A 122 -4.54 -9.25 -6.52
C ILE A 122 -3.64 -8.03 -6.35
N ILE A 123 -2.75 -7.80 -7.30
CA ILE A 123 -1.96 -6.57 -7.38
C ILE A 123 -2.78 -5.53 -8.12
N GLU A 124 -2.89 -4.31 -7.56
CA GLU A 124 -3.74 -3.22 -8.07
C GLU A 124 -5.23 -3.63 -8.16
N HIS A 125 -5.93 -3.57 -7.02
CA HIS A 125 -7.34 -3.90 -6.95
C HIS A 125 -8.22 -2.66 -6.80
N HIS A 126 -9.12 -2.47 -7.76
CA HIS A 126 -10.17 -1.47 -7.73
C HIS A 126 -11.54 -2.19 -7.68
N PRO A 127 -12.34 -2.03 -6.60
CA PRO A 127 -13.67 -2.61 -6.53
C PRO A 127 -14.65 -1.99 -7.54
N GLU A 128 -15.35 -2.85 -8.30
CA GLU A 128 -16.30 -2.42 -9.35
C GLU A 128 -17.74 -2.89 -9.13
N PRO A 129 -18.75 -2.12 -9.58
CA PRO A 129 -18.66 -0.79 -10.21
C PRO A 129 -18.40 0.33 -9.19
N ILE A 130 -17.70 1.40 -9.58
CA ILE A 130 -17.16 2.42 -8.66
C ILE A 130 -18.26 3.14 -7.86
N GLU A 131 -19.44 3.30 -8.45
CA GLU A 131 -20.61 3.98 -7.87
C GLU A 131 -21.17 3.25 -6.66
N LYS A 132 -20.92 1.94 -6.58
CA LYS A 132 -21.30 1.12 -5.43
C LYS A 132 -20.46 1.43 -4.19
N TYR A 133 -19.26 1.97 -4.39
CA TYR A 133 -18.26 2.19 -3.33
C TYR A 133 -18.08 3.69 -3.07
N LEU A 134 -16.87 4.20 -3.26
CA LEU A 134 -16.53 5.60 -3.02
C LEU A 134 -16.84 6.54 -4.19
N SER A 135 -17.31 6.01 -5.33
CA SER A 135 -17.49 6.73 -6.60
C SER A 135 -16.22 7.45 -7.07
N ASP A 136 -15.05 6.84 -6.87
CA ASP A 136 -13.77 7.35 -7.35
C ASP A 136 -12.82 6.23 -7.78
N HIS A 137 -11.62 6.60 -8.22
CA HIS A 137 -10.58 5.67 -8.67
C HIS A 137 -9.63 5.24 -7.54
N THR A 138 -10.04 5.27 -6.28
CA THR A 138 -9.22 4.70 -5.19
C THR A 138 -9.09 3.21 -5.40
N ALA A 139 -7.85 2.70 -5.31
CA ALA A 139 -7.53 1.29 -5.41
C ALA A 139 -6.62 0.87 -4.24
N PHE A 140 -6.56 -0.42 -3.96
CA PHE A 140 -5.53 -1.01 -3.12
C PHE A 140 -4.32 -1.38 -3.98
N ASP A 141 -3.11 -1.12 -3.49
CA ASP A 141 -1.89 -1.62 -4.14
C ASP A 141 -1.88 -3.15 -4.18
N VAL A 142 -2.40 -3.79 -3.11
CA VAL A 142 -2.67 -5.23 -3.06
C VAL A 142 -3.98 -5.49 -2.35
N TYR A 143 -4.78 -6.42 -2.86
CA TYR A 143 -5.95 -6.96 -2.19
C TYR A 143 -5.81 -8.46 -2.02
N ILE A 144 -6.06 -8.95 -0.80
CA ILE A 144 -6.05 -10.37 -0.47
C ILE A 144 -7.48 -10.76 -0.10
N SER A 145 -8.09 -11.63 -0.88
CA SER A 145 -9.40 -12.18 -0.55
C SER A 145 -9.24 -13.52 0.15
N TYR A 146 -10.05 -13.75 1.18
CA TYR A 146 -9.93 -14.94 2.03
C TYR A 146 -11.28 -15.36 2.59
N LEU A 147 -11.36 -16.62 3.03
CA LEU A 147 -12.46 -17.13 3.85
C LEU A 147 -12.06 -17.11 5.32
N ASP A 148 -12.92 -16.58 6.18
CA ASP A 148 -12.74 -16.69 7.62
C ASP A 148 -13.06 -18.12 8.13
N THR A 149 -12.95 -18.33 9.44
CA THR A 149 -13.25 -19.62 10.09
C THR A 149 -14.73 -20.03 10.03
N GLU A 150 -15.62 -19.10 9.65
CA GLU A 150 -17.05 -19.33 9.46
C GLU A 150 -17.44 -19.45 7.97
N ASN A 151 -16.45 -19.47 7.07
CA ASN A 151 -16.59 -19.49 5.61
C ASN A 151 -17.20 -18.21 5.01
N ASN A 152 -17.12 -17.06 5.69
CA ASN A 152 -17.48 -15.79 5.09
C ASN A 152 -16.34 -15.23 4.24
N HIS A 153 -16.67 -14.62 3.10
CA HIS A 153 -15.71 -13.86 2.31
C HIS A 153 -15.25 -12.62 3.08
N CYS A 154 -13.94 -12.40 3.12
CA CYS A 154 -13.28 -11.30 3.80
C CYS A 154 -12.14 -10.73 2.94
N GLY A 155 -11.65 -9.55 3.31
CA GLY A 155 -10.62 -8.84 2.55
C GLY A 155 -9.52 -8.23 3.41
N ILE A 156 -8.31 -8.18 2.85
CA ILE A 156 -7.21 -7.33 3.34
C ILE A 156 -6.84 -6.40 2.20
N GLY A 157 -6.91 -5.09 2.43
CA GLY A 157 -6.41 -4.08 1.50
C GLY A 157 -5.06 -3.56 1.99
N ILE A 158 -4.06 -3.55 1.12
CA ILE A 158 -2.71 -3.15 1.45
C ILE A 158 -2.33 -1.94 0.61
N GLU A 159 -1.80 -0.92 1.29
CA GLU A 159 -1.14 0.23 0.69
C GLU A 159 0.36 0.15 0.98
N VAL A 160 1.19 0.37 -0.03
CA VAL A 160 2.64 0.34 0.08
C VAL A 160 3.24 1.73 -0.09
N LYS A 161 4.07 2.12 0.89
CA LYS A 161 4.83 3.36 0.88
C LYS A 161 6.30 3.04 0.95
N TYR A 162 7.12 3.79 0.23
CA TYR A 162 8.56 3.74 0.32
C TYR A 162 9.14 5.10 0.70
N THR A 163 9.26 6.02 -0.27
CA THR A 163 9.83 7.35 -0.04
C THR A 163 8.82 8.46 0.00
N GLU A 164 7.54 8.15 -0.19
CA GLU A 164 6.43 9.09 -0.21
C GLU A 164 6.24 9.76 1.17
N LYS A 165 5.53 10.89 1.14
CA LYS A 165 4.98 11.60 2.29
C LYS A 165 3.59 12.12 1.93
N GLU A 166 3.00 12.99 2.76
CA GLU A 166 1.77 13.68 2.39
C GLU A 166 1.91 14.51 1.11
N TYR A 167 0.87 14.49 0.28
CA TYR A 167 0.75 15.39 -0.87
C TYR A 167 -0.37 16.42 -0.64
N PRO A 168 -0.16 17.66 -1.11
CA PRO A 168 -1.18 18.70 -0.98
C PRO A 168 -2.42 18.32 -1.78
N LEU A 169 -3.59 18.50 -1.17
CA LEU A 169 -4.86 18.52 -1.89
C LEU A 169 -4.82 19.66 -2.92
N LYS A 170 -5.12 19.36 -4.17
CA LYS A 170 -5.05 20.33 -5.27
C LYS A 170 -6.46 20.78 -5.65
N GLU A 171 -6.71 22.08 -5.57
CA GLU A 171 -7.94 22.71 -6.06
C GLU A 171 -8.21 22.33 -7.53
N GLY A 172 -9.48 22.15 -7.87
CA GLY A 172 -9.92 21.77 -9.21
C GLY A 172 -9.78 20.27 -9.55
N THR A 173 -9.37 19.43 -8.61
CA THR A 173 -9.37 17.97 -8.78
C THR A 173 -10.66 17.33 -8.25
N ASN A 174 -11.03 16.15 -8.77
CA ASN A 174 -12.16 15.38 -8.24
C ASN A 174 -11.97 15.06 -6.75
N GLU A 175 -10.74 14.74 -6.33
CA GLU A 175 -10.44 14.50 -4.92
C GLU A 175 -10.73 15.73 -4.05
N TYR A 176 -10.43 16.95 -4.55
CA TYR A 176 -10.78 18.19 -3.85
C TYR A 176 -12.29 18.35 -3.74
N ALA A 177 -13.03 18.20 -4.84
CA ALA A 177 -14.49 18.30 -4.85
C ALA A 177 -15.18 17.24 -3.96
N HIS A 178 -14.51 16.12 -3.67
CA HIS A 178 -15.05 15.09 -2.77
C HIS A 178 -14.86 15.38 -1.28
N VAL A 179 -14.04 16.37 -0.92
CA VAL A 179 -13.76 16.70 0.49
C VAL A 179 -13.92 18.18 0.83
N LYS A 180 -14.17 19.03 -0.17
CA LYS A 180 -14.34 20.48 -0.04
C LYS A 180 -15.55 20.97 -0.82
N ASP A 181 -16.25 21.95 -0.25
CA ASP A 181 -17.28 22.73 -0.97
C ASP A 181 -16.66 23.86 -1.82
N ASP A 182 -17.50 24.61 -2.52
CA ASP A 182 -17.09 25.73 -3.38
C ASP A 182 -16.39 26.87 -2.60
N ASN A 183 -16.56 26.92 -1.28
CA ASN A 183 -15.93 27.90 -0.40
C ASN A 183 -14.63 27.37 0.26
N GLY A 184 -14.22 26.13 -0.07
CA GLY A 184 -13.06 25.48 0.54
C GLY A 184 -13.27 24.97 1.97
N GLN A 185 -14.52 24.93 2.45
CA GLN A 185 -14.87 24.31 3.72
C GLN A 185 -14.98 22.80 3.55
N THR A 186 -14.68 22.04 4.61
CA THR A 186 -14.78 20.58 4.53
C THR A 186 -16.22 20.14 4.41
N CYS A 187 -16.51 19.47 3.30
CA CYS A 187 -17.79 18.85 3.01
C CYS A 187 -17.49 17.52 2.33
N LEU A 188 -17.86 16.41 2.98
CA LEU A 188 -17.56 15.09 2.45
C LEU A 188 -18.61 14.70 1.40
N PHE A 189 -18.13 14.17 0.27
CA PHE A 189 -18.98 13.51 -0.72
C PHE A 189 -19.87 12.45 -0.04
N PRO A 190 -21.14 12.26 -0.44
CA PRO A 190 -22.07 11.37 0.26
C PRO A 190 -21.54 9.96 0.50
N ASN A 191 -20.85 9.36 -0.48
CA ASN A 191 -20.29 8.01 -0.31
C ASN A 191 -19.13 7.98 0.68
N TYR A 192 -18.30 9.04 0.72
CA TYR A 192 -17.24 9.18 1.72
C TYR A 192 -17.82 9.35 3.12
N LEU A 193 -18.84 10.19 3.26
CA LEU A 193 -19.53 10.41 4.52
C LEU A 193 -20.19 9.13 5.03
N ASN A 194 -20.91 8.42 4.15
CA ASN A 194 -21.55 7.15 4.47
C ASN A 194 -20.54 6.10 4.96
N ALA A 195 -19.45 5.88 4.23
CA ALA A 195 -18.43 4.92 4.61
C ALA A 195 -17.68 5.34 5.89
N THR A 196 -17.49 6.64 6.12
CA THR A 196 -16.83 7.15 7.34
C THR A 196 -17.71 6.95 8.58
N ILE A 197 -18.99 7.31 8.50
CA ILE A 197 -19.90 7.27 9.65
C ILE A 197 -20.38 5.85 9.95
N ASN A 198 -20.87 5.14 8.93
CA ASN A 198 -21.54 3.85 9.13
C ASN A 198 -20.57 2.67 9.31
N SER A 199 -19.28 2.87 9.03
CA SER A 199 -18.26 1.87 9.39
C SER A 199 -17.99 1.81 10.89
N HIS A 200 -18.30 2.88 11.63
CA HIS A 200 -17.93 3.06 13.03
C HIS A 200 -16.42 2.95 13.30
N TYR A 201 -15.57 3.14 12.28
CA TYR A 201 -14.11 3.02 12.42
C TYR A 201 -13.46 4.22 13.12
N PHE A 202 -14.12 5.37 13.13
CA PHE A 202 -13.58 6.61 13.69
C PHE A 202 -14.29 6.97 14.99
N LYS A 203 -13.60 7.66 15.91
CA LYS A 203 -14.23 8.20 17.13
C LYS A 203 -15.22 9.30 16.73
N GLU A 204 -16.33 9.39 17.45
CA GLU A 204 -17.43 10.34 17.16
C GLU A 204 -16.99 11.82 17.24
N ASP A 205 -15.97 12.14 18.04
CA ASP A 205 -15.45 13.49 18.25
C ASP A 205 -14.38 13.91 17.22
N VAL A 206 -14.01 13.03 16.29
CA VAL A 206 -13.02 13.35 15.25
C VAL A 206 -13.66 14.21 14.17
N SER A 207 -13.17 15.45 14.04
CA SER A 207 -13.56 16.32 12.93
C SER A 207 -13.15 15.73 11.57
N HIS A 208 -14.06 15.85 10.58
CA HIS A 208 -13.78 15.53 9.19
C HIS A 208 -12.60 16.31 8.61
N ASP A 209 -12.35 17.56 9.06
CA ASP A 209 -11.18 18.35 8.66
C ASP A 209 -9.88 17.60 8.92
N LYS A 210 -9.83 16.89 10.04
CA LYS A 210 -8.66 16.12 10.44
C LYS A 210 -8.48 14.94 9.51
N LEU A 211 -9.54 14.16 9.25
CA LEU A 211 -9.50 12.99 8.37
C LEU A 211 -9.05 13.34 6.94
N VAL A 212 -9.54 14.45 6.39
CA VAL A 212 -9.23 14.86 5.00
C VAL A 212 -7.97 15.72 4.86
N SER A 213 -7.29 15.99 5.98
CA SER A 213 -6.00 16.68 5.96
C SER A 213 -4.98 15.92 5.10
N ASN A 214 -4.01 16.63 4.51
CA ASN A 214 -2.98 16.03 3.66
C ASN A 214 -2.28 14.83 4.32
N LYS A 215 -2.12 14.89 5.65
CA LYS A 215 -1.49 13.86 6.45
C LYS A 215 -2.24 12.54 6.48
N TYR A 216 -3.57 12.56 6.52
CA TYR A 216 -4.38 11.36 6.75
C TYR A 216 -5.24 10.95 5.56
N ARG A 217 -5.53 11.87 4.63
CA ARG A 217 -6.53 11.66 3.58
C ARG A 217 -6.31 10.38 2.76
N GLN A 218 -5.08 10.07 2.37
CA GLN A 218 -4.80 8.85 1.59
C GLN A 218 -5.05 7.57 2.41
N ILE A 219 -4.61 7.55 3.67
CA ILE A 219 -4.80 6.43 4.59
C ILE A 219 -6.30 6.24 4.87
N TRP A 220 -6.98 7.35 5.13
CA TRP A 220 -8.43 7.40 5.34
C TRP A 220 -9.20 6.87 4.13
N ARG A 221 -8.93 7.37 2.92
CA ARG A 221 -9.59 6.95 1.68
C ARG A 221 -9.45 5.44 1.42
N ASN A 222 -8.25 4.89 1.59
CA ASN A 222 -8.02 3.45 1.45
C ASN A 222 -8.79 2.64 2.52
N HIS A 223 -8.81 3.13 3.77
CA HIS A 223 -9.54 2.45 4.85
C HIS A 223 -11.06 2.46 4.63
N ILE A 224 -11.64 3.58 4.20
CA ILE A 224 -13.08 3.68 3.94
C ILE A 224 -13.51 2.98 2.65
N LEU A 225 -12.59 2.75 1.70
CA LEU A 225 -12.89 1.91 0.53
C LEU A 225 -13.25 0.49 0.96
N GLY A 226 -12.43 -0.14 1.80
CA GLY A 226 -12.75 -1.47 2.32
C GLY A 226 -13.95 -1.47 3.26
N ALA A 227 -14.15 -0.40 4.03
CA ALA A 227 -15.36 -0.23 4.83
C ALA A 227 -16.63 -0.20 3.96
N SER A 228 -16.58 0.46 2.79
CA SER A 228 -17.70 0.47 1.85
C SER A 228 -18.00 -0.91 1.29
N MET A 229 -16.99 -1.76 1.06
CA MET A 229 -17.19 -3.16 0.66
C MET A 229 -17.92 -3.97 1.74
N VAL A 230 -17.58 -3.73 3.02
CA VAL A 230 -18.29 -4.35 4.16
C VAL A 230 -19.74 -3.87 4.25
N LEU A 231 -19.96 -2.56 4.14
CA LEU A 231 -21.32 -1.97 4.19
C LEU A 231 -22.22 -2.46 3.04
N ASN A 232 -21.63 -2.76 1.89
CA ASN A 232 -22.33 -3.32 0.74
C ASN A 232 -22.62 -4.82 0.86
N GLY A 233 -22.09 -5.50 1.89
CA GLY A 233 -22.24 -6.93 2.08
C GLY A 233 -21.37 -7.79 1.15
N ASP A 234 -20.38 -7.21 0.49
CA ASP A 234 -19.47 -7.94 -0.42
C ASP A 234 -18.49 -8.81 0.36
N ILE A 235 -18.08 -8.33 1.53
CA ILE A 235 -17.21 -9.02 2.47
C ILE A 235 -17.69 -8.80 3.90
N LYS A 236 -17.44 -9.78 4.77
CA LYS A 236 -17.82 -9.74 6.18
C LYS A 236 -16.87 -8.89 7.02
N HIS A 237 -15.56 -9.04 6.77
CA HIS A 237 -14.51 -8.32 7.48
C HIS A 237 -13.49 -7.74 6.52
N PHE A 238 -12.97 -6.57 6.87
CA PHE A 238 -11.91 -5.90 6.15
C PHE A 238 -10.79 -5.48 7.11
N THR A 239 -9.53 -5.64 6.68
CA THR A 239 -8.35 -5.06 7.36
C THR A 239 -7.55 -4.24 6.37
N SER A 240 -7.33 -2.97 6.66
CA SER A 240 -6.39 -2.10 5.93
C SER A 240 -5.00 -2.24 6.54
N ILE A 241 -4.00 -2.54 5.71
CA ILE A 241 -2.60 -2.59 6.10
C ILE A 241 -1.85 -1.49 5.35
N THR A 242 -1.08 -0.68 6.06
CA THR A 242 -0.13 0.24 5.41
C THR A 242 1.29 -0.23 5.68
N VAL A 243 2.02 -0.56 4.61
CA VAL A 243 3.39 -1.08 4.68
C VAL A 243 4.39 0.01 4.33
N TYR A 244 5.38 0.26 5.19
CA TYR A 244 6.36 1.34 5.01
C TYR A 244 7.73 1.01 5.66
N PRO A 245 8.84 1.64 5.24
CA PRO A 245 10.12 1.50 5.94
C PRO A 245 10.03 2.09 7.35
N LYS A 246 10.56 1.41 8.37
CA LYS A 246 10.65 1.97 9.72
C LYS A 246 11.36 3.32 9.75
N SER A 247 12.37 3.50 8.88
CA SER A 247 13.13 4.74 8.75
C SER A 247 12.36 5.89 8.09
N ASN A 248 11.21 5.65 7.46
CA ASN A 248 10.33 6.71 6.96
C ASN A 248 9.60 7.38 8.12
N VAL A 249 10.24 8.41 8.68
CA VAL A 249 9.79 9.17 9.87
C VAL A 249 8.42 9.83 9.70
N HIS A 250 8.01 10.15 8.47
CA HIS A 250 6.66 10.68 8.22
C HIS A 250 5.61 9.63 8.62
N PHE A 251 5.76 8.39 8.18
CA PHE A 251 4.81 7.33 8.54
C PHE A 251 5.02 6.81 9.95
N SER A 252 6.26 6.50 10.34
CA SER A 252 6.55 5.80 11.59
C SER A 252 6.35 6.64 12.85
N ILE A 253 6.63 7.95 12.81
CA ILE A 253 6.56 8.83 13.99
C ILE A 253 5.30 9.70 13.96
N ASP A 254 4.80 10.06 12.77
CA ASP A 254 3.80 11.12 12.64
C ASP A 254 2.43 10.63 12.12
N ALA A 255 2.36 10.07 10.91
CA ALA A 255 1.11 9.72 10.25
C ALA A 255 0.43 8.48 10.87
N MET A 256 1.15 7.36 11.05
CA MET A 256 0.53 6.13 11.56
C MET A 256 0.09 6.25 13.03
N PRO A 257 0.93 6.72 13.98
CA PRO A 257 0.48 6.89 15.36
C PRO A 257 -0.69 7.88 15.46
N GLY A 258 -0.61 8.99 14.72
CA GLY A 258 -1.65 10.01 14.72
C GLY A 258 -2.97 9.53 14.12
N TYR A 259 -2.94 8.68 13.09
CA TYR A 259 -4.14 8.10 12.47
C TYR A 259 -4.81 7.09 13.41
N ILE A 260 -4.04 6.24 14.09
CA ILE A 260 -4.56 5.28 15.09
C ILE A 260 -5.30 5.98 16.24
N GLU A 261 -4.87 7.19 16.60
CA GLU A 261 -5.57 8.00 17.60
C GLU A 261 -6.91 8.55 17.14
N LEU A 262 -7.22 8.54 15.83
CA LEU A 262 -8.53 8.90 15.29
C LEU A 262 -9.51 7.73 15.31
N LEU A 263 -9.01 6.50 15.43
CA LEU A 263 -9.80 5.29 15.30
C LEU A 263 -10.54 4.96 16.60
N SER A 264 -11.78 4.50 16.44
CA SER A 264 -12.55 3.85 17.50
C SER A 264 -11.92 2.49 17.86
N PRO A 265 -12.37 1.81 18.93
CA PRO A 265 -11.96 0.44 19.21
C PRO A 265 -12.20 -0.52 18.03
N GLU A 266 -13.25 -0.32 17.25
CA GLU A 266 -13.53 -1.14 16.07
C GLU A 266 -12.59 -0.80 14.91
N GLY A 267 -12.37 0.49 14.64
CA GLY A 267 -11.41 0.91 13.60
C GLY A 267 -9.98 0.46 13.87
N ARG A 268 -9.59 0.33 15.16
CA ARG A 268 -8.26 -0.22 15.54
C ARG A 268 -8.11 -1.70 15.20
N LYS A 269 -9.20 -2.46 15.10
CA LYS A 269 -9.16 -3.86 14.64
C LYS A 269 -9.04 -3.97 13.13
N SER A 270 -9.58 -2.99 12.39
CA SER A 270 -9.57 -2.96 10.93
C SER A 270 -8.37 -2.24 10.32
N PHE A 271 -7.41 -1.73 11.12
CA PHE A 271 -6.24 -1.03 10.62
C PHE A 271 -4.93 -1.52 11.26
N LYS A 272 -3.93 -1.84 10.45
CA LYS A 272 -2.60 -2.28 10.90
C LYS A 272 -1.48 -1.55 10.16
N PRO A 273 -0.71 -0.67 10.82
CA PRO A 273 0.58 -0.27 10.27
C PRO A 273 1.55 -1.45 10.32
N LEU A 274 2.37 -1.63 9.29
CA LEU A 274 3.37 -2.69 9.23
C LEU A 274 4.67 -2.15 8.64
N THR A 275 5.80 -2.48 9.24
CA THR A 275 7.10 -2.07 8.69
C THR A 275 7.64 -3.11 7.72
N TYR A 276 8.44 -2.70 6.72
CA TYR A 276 9.14 -3.66 5.86
C TYR A 276 10.03 -4.61 6.66
N GLU A 277 10.69 -4.10 7.70
CA GLU A 277 11.55 -4.88 8.58
C GLU A 277 10.79 -6.03 9.25
N GLU A 278 9.59 -5.73 9.76
CA GLU A 278 8.72 -6.72 10.39
C GLU A 278 8.11 -7.67 9.36
N LEU A 279 7.60 -7.14 8.24
CA LEU A 279 7.03 -7.94 7.16
C LEU A 279 8.05 -8.96 6.62
N PHE A 280 9.27 -8.52 6.28
CA PHE A 280 10.30 -9.41 5.73
C PHE A 280 10.75 -10.46 6.74
N LYS A 281 10.75 -10.14 8.03
CA LYS A 281 11.02 -11.13 9.09
C LYS A 281 9.92 -12.19 9.11
N LEU A 282 8.65 -11.78 9.16
CA LEU A 282 7.53 -12.72 9.20
C LEU A 282 7.45 -13.56 7.91
N MET A 283 7.74 -12.97 6.74
CA MET A 283 7.80 -13.69 5.47
C MET A 283 8.86 -14.79 5.51
N ASP A 284 10.05 -14.50 6.04
CA ASP A 284 11.15 -15.48 6.17
C ASP A 284 10.73 -16.67 7.05
N GLU A 285 9.99 -16.39 8.13
CA GLU A 285 9.50 -17.40 9.08
C GLU A 285 8.33 -18.24 8.54
N GLN A 286 7.39 -17.62 7.82
CA GLN A 286 6.10 -18.24 7.51
C GLN A 286 5.96 -18.76 6.09
N LEU A 287 6.65 -18.15 5.12
CA LEU A 287 6.53 -18.53 3.71
C LEU A 287 7.49 -19.66 3.35
N ASN A 288 7.08 -20.45 2.37
CA ASN A 288 7.85 -21.50 1.74
C ASN A 288 7.71 -21.43 0.21
N VAL A 289 8.19 -20.33 -0.36
CA VAL A 289 8.26 -20.12 -1.81
C VAL A 289 9.63 -20.59 -2.33
N GLU A 290 9.70 -21.02 -3.59
CA GLU A 290 10.98 -21.26 -4.27
C GLU A 290 11.89 -20.01 -4.21
N ASN A 291 13.20 -20.17 -4.13
CA ASN A 291 14.15 -19.07 -4.00
C ASN A 291 13.94 -18.16 -2.77
N LYS A 292 13.19 -18.57 -1.74
CA LYS A 292 12.86 -17.73 -0.58
C LYS A 292 14.06 -17.00 0.01
N THR A 293 15.15 -17.71 0.29
CA THR A 293 16.34 -17.12 0.92
C THR A 293 16.91 -15.98 0.08
N ASP A 294 17.03 -16.18 -1.23
CA ASP A 294 17.56 -15.17 -2.16
C ASP A 294 16.58 -14.03 -2.37
N TRP A 295 15.29 -14.34 -2.43
CA TRP A 295 14.21 -13.37 -2.54
C TRP A 295 14.16 -12.44 -1.32
N ILE A 296 14.10 -12.99 -0.10
CA ILE A 296 14.12 -12.22 1.14
C ILE A 296 15.41 -11.40 1.25
N SER A 297 16.55 -11.98 0.86
CA SER A 297 17.83 -11.28 0.86
C SER A 297 17.83 -10.12 -0.14
N TYR A 298 17.26 -10.30 -1.33
CA TYR A 298 17.04 -9.24 -2.30
C TYR A 298 16.17 -8.12 -1.72
N LEU A 299 15.00 -8.46 -1.13
CA LEU A 299 14.09 -7.47 -0.55
C LEU A 299 14.78 -6.62 0.53
N LYS A 300 15.56 -7.28 1.41
CA LYS A 300 16.35 -6.59 2.44
C LYS A 300 17.38 -5.64 1.83
N ARG A 301 18.16 -6.10 0.83
CA ARG A 301 19.15 -5.26 0.13
C ARG A 301 18.53 -4.14 -0.71
N ARG A 302 17.31 -4.34 -1.19
CA ARG A 302 16.58 -3.43 -2.08
C ARG A 302 15.87 -2.32 -1.31
N TYR A 303 15.30 -2.61 -0.14
CA TYR A 303 14.37 -1.71 0.54
C TYR A 303 14.77 -1.28 1.94
N LEU A 304 15.76 -1.90 2.59
CA LEU A 304 16.18 -1.58 3.97
C LEU A 304 17.55 -0.88 4.01
N PHE A 305 17.63 0.26 4.71
CA PHE A 305 18.84 1.07 4.89
C PHE A 305 18.77 2.00 6.11
#